data_AF-A0AAW0WBV3-F1
#
_entry.id   AF-A0AAW0WBV3-F1
#
_cell.length_a   1.000
_cell.length_b   1.000
_cell.length_c   1.000
_cell.angle_alpha   90.00
_cell.angle_beta   90.00
_cell.angle_gamma   90.00
#
_symmetry.space_group_name_H-M   'P 1'
#
loop_
_entity.id
_entity.type
_entity.pdbx_description
1 polymer ?
#
loop_
_entity_poly.entity_id
_entity_poly.type
_entity_poly.pdbx_seq_one_letter_code
_entity_poly.pdbx_strand_id
1 'polypeptide(L)'
;TLTLISRRSRYRAGTRYKRRGVDEEGHVANYVETEQIVSYSHHRVAFVLVRGSVPVYWSQPGYKYRPPPRLDRDPAETAVAFAKHMESEVLQYGHVSCISLVEQTGKEKVIADAFLNNIFQLDSP
;
A
#
# COMPACT_ATOMS: atom_id res chain seq x y z
N THR A 1 -28.56 10.68 -3.46
CA THR A 1 -27.38 11.39 -2.96
C THR A 1 -26.13 10.56 -3.20
N LEU A 2 -25.09 11.19 -3.73
CA LEU A 2 -23.76 10.61 -3.84
C LEU A 2 -22.85 11.30 -2.83
N THR A 3 -22.13 10.53 -2.04
CA THR A 3 -21.17 11.04 -1.04
C THR A 3 -19.84 10.34 -1.26
N LEU A 4 -18.75 11.11 -1.25
CA LEU A 4 -17.39 10.60 -1.38
C LEU A 4 -16.58 11.09 -0.17
N ILE A 5 -16.01 10.14 0.57
CA ILE A 5 -15.19 10.43 1.76
C ILE A 5 -13.82 9.82 1.52
N SER A 6 -12.76 10.55 1.88
CA SER A 6 -11.39 10.01 1.90
C SER A 6 -10.75 10.25 3.26
N ARG A 7 -10.26 9.17 3.87
CA ARG A 7 -9.64 9.16 5.19
C ARG A 7 -8.18 8.78 5.03
N ARG A 8 -7.27 9.68 5.42
CA ARG A 8 -5.83 9.41 5.42
C ARG A 8 -5.42 8.80 6.75
N SER A 9 -4.63 7.73 6.71
CA SER A 9 -4.07 7.13 7.92
C SER A 9 -3.22 8.13 8.70
N ARG A 10 -3.30 8.04 10.03
CA ARG A 10 -2.41 8.76 10.96
C ARG A 10 -1.06 8.05 11.14
N TYR A 11 -1.03 6.74 10.84
CA TYR A 11 0.17 5.91 10.97
C TYR A 11 1.14 6.16 9.82
N ARG A 12 2.45 6.01 10.10
CA ARG A 12 3.56 6.30 9.19
C ARG A 12 3.42 7.62 8.40
N ALA A 13 2.87 8.65 9.05
CA ALA A 13 2.64 9.95 8.43
C ALA A 13 3.96 10.65 8.05
N GLY A 14 3.98 11.31 6.89
CA GLY A 14 5.13 12.05 6.40
C GLY A 14 4.89 12.61 5.01
N THR A 15 5.84 13.40 4.50
CA THR A 15 5.73 13.92 3.14
C THR A 15 6.03 12.80 2.13
N ARG A 16 5.35 12.83 0.98
CA ARG A 16 5.43 11.80 -0.08
C ARG A 16 6.87 11.44 -0.49
N TYR A 17 7.78 12.41 -0.47
CA TYR A 17 9.18 12.21 -0.86
C TYR A 17 10.07 11.74 0.29
N LYS A 18 9.64 11.88 1.55
CA LYS A 18 10.43 11.50 2.73
C LYS A 18 9.98 10.19 3.37
N ARG A 19 8.71 9.79 3.20
CA ARG A 19 8.18 8.54 3.76
C ARG A 19 7.51 7.69 2.69
N ARG A 20 8.04 6.47 2.56
CA ARG A 20 7.64 5.42 1.64
C ARG A 20 7.74 4.07 2.34
N GLY A 21 7.16 3.05 1.73
CA GLY A 21 7.21 1.69 2.27
C GLY A 21 6.43 1.48 3.56
N VAL A 22 6.74 0.37 4.22
CA VAL A 22 6.13 -0.12 5.46
C VAL A 22 6.99 0.19 6.70
N ASP A 23 6.38 0.26 7.90
CA ASP A 23 7.09 0.22 9.20
C ASP A 23 7.14 -1.21 9.79
N GLU A 24 7.63 -1.37 11.02
CA GLU A 24 7.79 -2.66 11.71
C GLU A 24 6.46 -3.26 12.16
N GLU A 25 5.46 -2.40 12.31
CA GLU A 25 4.10 -2.72 12.68
C GLU A 25 3.20 -3.06 11.47
N GLY A 26 3.70 -2.91 10.23
CA GLY A 26 2.94 -3.22 9.02
C GLY A 26 2.15 -2.04 8.45
N HIS A 27 2.29 -0.81 8.99
CA HIS A 27 1.63 0.36 8.43
C HIS A 27 2.41 0.91 7.24
N VAL A 28 1.71 1.12 6.11
CA VAL A 28 2.30 1.72 4.92
C VAL A 28 2.16 3.23 4.90
N ALA A 29 3.18 3.91 4.37
CA ALA A 29 3.12 5.35 4.19
C ALA A 29 2.05 5.74 3.15
N ASN A 30 1.47 6.94 3.29
CA ASN A 30 0.46 7.49 2.38
C ASN A 30 -0.80 6.60 2.22
N TYR A 31 -1.16 5.83 3.26
CA TYR A 31 -2.38 5.02 3.26
C TYR A 31 -3.62 5.91 3.30
N VAL A 32 -4.56 5.66 2.38
CA VAL A 32 -5.84 6.36 2.25
C VAL A 32 -6.93 5.36 1.93
N GLU A 33 -8.03 5.49 2.65
CA GLU A 33 -9.28 4.81 2.37
C GLU A 33 -10.24 5.81 1.72
N THR A 34 -10.80 5.45 0.57
CA THR A 34 -11.79 6.24 -0.15
C THR A 34 -13.09 5.45 -0.21
N GLU A 35 -14.16 6.02 0.33
CA GLU A 35 -15.48 5.41 0.40
C GLU A 35 -16.48 6.21 -0.44
N GLN A 36 -17.13 5.53 -1.37
CA GLN A 36 -18.24 6.05 -2.16
C GLN A 36 -19.55 5.51 -1.60
N ILE A 37 -20.40 6.40 -1.11
CA ILE A 37 -21.72 6.07 -0.58
C ILE A 37 -22.78 6.58 -1.56
N VAL A 38 -23.64 5.67 -2.01
CA VAL A 38 -24.79 5.99 -2.86
C VAL A 38 -26.07 5.72 -2.07
N SER A 39 -26.86 6.77 -1.88
CA SER A 39 -28.19 6.70 -1.26
C SER A 39 -29.26 7.00 -2.30
N TYR A 40 -30.16 6.05 -2.54
CA TYR A 40 -31.27 6.19 -3.47
C TYR A 40 -32.54 5.56 -2.88
N SER A 41 -33.59 6.37 -2.66
CA SER A 41 -34.79 5.96 -1.94
C SER A 41 -34.43 5.33 -0.58
N HIS A 42 -34.85 4.10 -0.32
CA HIS A 42 -34.50 3.33 0.88
C HIS A 42 -33.17 2.56 0.78
N HIS A 43 -32.53 2.55 -0.40
CA HIS A 43 -31.27 1.83 -0.60
C HIS A 43 -30.07 2.71 -0.25
N ARG A 44 -29.12 2.11 0.48
CA ARG A 44 -27.82 2.69 0.79
C ARG A 44 -26.75 1.65 0.55
N VAL A 45 -25.78 1.99 -0.28
CA VAL A 45 -24.63 1.13 -0.57
C VAL A 45 -23.35 1.93 -0.37
N ALA A 46 -22.30 1.25 0.09
CA ALA A 46 -20.98 1.81 0.25
C ALA A 46 -19.97 0.93 -0.49
N PHE A 47 -19.01 1.57 -1.16
CA PHE A 47 -17.91 0.91 -1.82
C PHE A 47 -16.60 1.55 -1.36
N VAL A 48 -15.68 0.73 -0.86
CA VAL A 48 -14.41 1.18 -0.28
C VAL A 48 -13.26 0.77 -1.18
N LEU A 49 -12.36 1.71 -1.46
CA LEU A 49 -11.08 1.48 -2.11
C LEU A 49 -9.96 1.95 -1.18
N VAL A 50 -8.92 1.12 -1.04
CA VAL A 50 -7.73 1.46 -0.28
C VAL A 50 -6.55 1.68 -1.21
N ARG A 51 -5.69 2.63 -0.85
CA ARG A 51 -4.43 2.91 -1.56
C ARG A 51 -3.34 3.21 -0.56
N GLY A 52 -2.14 2.71 -0.81
CA GLY A 52 -0.98 2.94 0.06
C GLY A 52 0.33 2.86 -0.70
N SER A 53 1.43 3.12 0.00
CA SER A 53 2.75 2.77 -0.53
C SER A 53 2.89 1.25 -0.61
N VAL A 54 3.71 0.77 -1.56
CA VAL A 54 4.05 -0.66 -1.65
C VAL A 54 4.60 -1.13 -0.29
N PRO A 55 4.06 -2.22 0.30
CA PRO A 55 4.37 -2.68 1.67
C PRO A 55 5.72 -3.38 1.79
N VAL A 56 6.78 -2.73 1.29
CA VAL A 56 8.17 -3.18 1.44
C VAL A 56 8.99 -2.08 2.10
N TYR A 57 10.17 -2.40 2.63
CA TYR A 57 11.07 -1.36 3.15
C TYR A 57 11.83 -0.71 2.00
N TRP A 58 11.45 0.51 1.61
CA TRP A 58 12.11 1.20 0.51
C TRP A 58 12.14 2.72 0.66
N SER A 59 13.17 3.30 0.07
CA SER A 59 13.39 4.74 0.02
C SER A 59 13.79 5.19 -1.38
N GLN A 60 13.61 6.48 -1.64
CA GLN A 60 14.01 7.17 -2.86
C GLN A 60 14.79 8.43 -2.50
N PRO A 61 16.02 8.29 -2.00
CA PRO A 61 16.82 9.43 -1.54
C PRO A 61 17.45 10.15 -2.71
N GLY A 62 17.51 11.47 -2.59
CA GLY A 62 18.14 12.34 -3.57
C GLY A 62 17.26 13.54 -3.91
N TYR A 63 17.92 14.62 -4.34
CA TYR A 63 17.27 15.87 -4.72
C TYR A 63 16.97 15.94 -6.23
N LYS A 64 17.46 14.96 -7.01
CA LYS A 64 17.20 14.86 -8.45
C LYS A 64 15.73 14.53 -8.71
N TYR A 65 15.22 14.95 -9.86
CA TYR A 65 13.90 14.53 -10.33
C TYR A 65 13.90 13.00 -10.56
N ARG A 66 13.04 12.28 -9.83
CA ARG A 66 12.88 10.80 -9.85
C ARG A 66 14.18 10.03 -9.52
N PRO A 67 14.67 10.08 -8.27
CA PRO A 67 15.82 9.26 -7.85
C PRO A 67 15.45 7.77 -7.89
N PRO A 68 16.41 6.89 -8.19
CA PRO A 68 16.15 5.46 -8.24
C PRO A 68 15.71 4.94 -6.86
N PRO A 69 14.65 4.13 -6.78
CA PRO A 69 14.27 3.48 -5.54
C PRO A 69 15.31 2.44 -5.14
N ARG A 70 15.43 2.21 -3.84
CA ARG A 70 16.23 1.14 -3.26
C ARG A 70 15.46 0.49 -2.12
N LEU A 71 15.71 -0.80 -1.92
CA LEU A 71 15.25 -1.51 -0.73
C LEU A 71 16.17 -1.16 0.43
N ASP A 72 15.57 -0.90 1.59
CA ASP A 72 16.30 -0.45 2.78
C ASP A 72 16.61 -1.60 3.75
N ARG A 73 15.90 -2.72 3.65
CA ARG A 73 16.06 -3.90 4.51
C ARG A 73 16.13 -5.19 3.69
N ASP A 74 16.54 -6.27 4.34
CA ASP A 74 16.64 -7.57 3.70
C ASP A 74 15.25 -8.16 3.37
N PRO A 75 15.21 -9.17 2.48
CA PRO A 75 13.96 -9.80 2.08
C PRO A 75 13.21 -10.49 3.23
N ALA A 76 13.89 -11.05 4.24
CA ALA A 76 13.24 -11.78 5.32
C ALA A 76 12.53 -10.83 6.28
N GLU A 77 13.18 -9.73 6.68
CA GLU A 77 12.53 -8.65 7.44
C GLU A 77 11.36 -8.04 6.68
N THR A 78 11.54 -7.83 5.37
CA THR A 78 10.47 -7.29 4.51
C THR A 78 9.26 -8.22 4.47
N ALA A 79 9.47 -9.53 4.37
CA ALA A 79 8.40 -10.53 4.35
C ALA A 79 7.57 -10.52 5.63
N VAL A 80 8.20 -10.36 6.79
CA VAL A 80 7.49 -10.26 8.07
C VAL A 80 6.60 -9.02 8.11
N ALA A 81 7.11 -7.85 7.73
CA ALA A 81 6.33 -6.62 7.71
C ALA A 81 5.22 -6.64 6.64
N PHE A 82 5.49 -7.25 5.50
CA PHE A 82 4.54 -7.46 4.42
C PHE A 82 3.37 -8.34 4.88
N ALA A 83 3.66 -9.48 5.51
CA ALA A 83 2.65 -10.39 6.04
C ALA A 83 1.75 -9.69 7.06
N LYS A 84 2.33 -8.93 8.01
CA LYS A 84 1.55 -8.12 8.97
C LYS A 84 0.62 -7.13 8.28
N HIS A 85 1.12 -6.43 7.26
CA HIS A 85 0.29 -5.49 6.49
C HIS A 85 -0.88 -6.22 5.84
N MET A 86 -0.62 -7.30 5.09
CA MET A 86 -1.66 -8.05 4.39
C MET A 86 -2.67 -8.69 5.34
N GLU A 87 -2.23 -9.23 6.48
CA GLU A 87 -3.10 -9.75 7.53
C GLU A 87 -4.03 -8.66 8.08
N SER A 88 -3.51 -7.45 8.30
CA SER A 88 -4.33 -6.32 8.75
C SER A 88 -5.38 -5.89 7.71
N GLU A 89 -5.03 -5.90 6.42
CA GLU A 89 -5.95 -5.58 5.33
C GLU A 89 -7.05 -6.63 5.21
N VAL A 90 -6.70 -7.92 5.27
CA VAL A 90 -7.66 -9.03 5.21
C VAL A 90 -8.56 -9.06 6.44
N LEU A 91 -8.03 -8.81 7.63
CA LEU A 91 -8.81 -8.73 8.86
C LEU A 91 -9.83 -7.58 8.81
N GLN A 92 -9.45 -6.44 8.22
CA GLN A 92 -10.29 -5.25 8.15
C GLN A 92 -11.35 -5.30 7.02
N TYR A 93 -10.98 -5.82 5.84
CA TYR A 93 -11.80 -5.73 4.63
C TYR A 93 -12.28 -7.08 4.08
N GLY A 94 -11.80 -8.20 4.63
CA GLY A 94 -12.05 -9.53 4.09
C GLY A 94 -11.21 -9.78 2.84
N HIS A 95 -11.86 -10.02 1.70
CA HIS A 95 -11.16 -10.28 0.44
C HIS A 95 -10.54 -9.00 -0.13
N VAL A 96 -9.23 -9.01 -0.32
CA VAL A 96 -8.46 -7.86 -0.84
C VAL A 96 -7.87 -8.21 -2.19
N SER A 97 -8.14 -7.38 -3.20
CA SER A 97 -7.51 -7.47 -4.52
C SER A 97 -6.47 -6.38 -4.69
N CYS A 98 -5.20 -6.77 -4.82
CA CYS A 98 -4.10 -5.81 -5.00
C CYS A 98 -3.92 -5.43 -6.47
N ILE A 99 -4.00 -4.14 -6.78
CA ILE A 99 -3.70 -3.61 -8.12
C ILE A 99 -2.38 -2.83 -8.05
N SER A 100 -1.36 -3.32 -8.74
CA SER A 100 -0.05 -2.66 -8.84
C SER A 100 0.17 -2.12 -10.26
N LEU A 101 0.42 -0.82 -10.36
CA LEU A 101 0.81 -0.13 -11.60
C LEU A 101 2.29 0.31 -11.55
N VAL A 102 3.10 -0.31 -10.69
CA VAL A 102 4.53 -0.04 -10.60
C VAL A 102 5.20 -0.42 -11.91
N GLU A 103 6.15 0.39 -12.37
CA GLU A 103 6.91 0.13 -13.59
C GLU A 103 7.60 -1.23 -13.51
N GLN A 104 7.28 -2.15 -14.43
CA GLN A 104 7.86 -3.49 -14.49
C GLN A 104 9.25 -3.51 -15.15
N THR A 105 9.61 -2.39 -15.78
CA THR A 105 10.90 -2.12 -16.41
C THR A 105 11.57 -0.91 -15.78
N GLY A 106 12.86 -0.71 -16.01
CA GLY A 106 13.54 0.50 -15.55
C GLY A 106 13.79 0.53 -14.04
N LYS A 107 13.73 1.73 -13.45
CA LYS A 107 14.24 1.98 -12.09
C LYS A 107 13.34 1.45 -10.98
N GLU A 108 12.02 1.42 -11.20
CA GLU A 108 11.05 0.98 -10.18
C GLU A 108 10.84 -0.54 -10.16
N LYS A 109 11.44 -1.25 -11.12
CA LYS A 109 11.41 -2.72 -11.21
C LYS A 109 11.79 -3.39 -9.90
N VAL A 110 12.78 -2.87 -9.17
CA VAL A 110 13.21 -3.42 -7.87
C VAL A 110 12.07 -3.45 -6.84
N ILE A 111 11.14 -2.50 -6.89
CA ILE A 111 9.97 -2.45 -6.00
C ILE A 111 8.86 -3.37 -6.52
N ALA A 112 8.66 -3.43 -7.84
CA ALA A 112 7.71 -4.34 -8.47
C ALA A 112 8.06 -5.80 -8.17
N ASP A 113 9.31 -6.20 -8.41
CA ASP A 113 9.82 -7.55 -8.16
C ASP A 113 9.72 -7.89 -6.66
N ALA A 114 10.08 -6.96 -5.77
CA ALA A 114 9.94 -7.17 -4.32
C ALA A 114 8.47 -7.38 -3.90
N PHE A 115 7.54 -6.58 -4.41
CA PHE A 115 6.11 -6.73 -4.14
C PHE A 115 5.59 -8.09 -4.60
N LEU A 116 5.87 -8.46 -5.85
CA LEU A 116 5.42 -9.72 -6.44
C LEU A 116 5.98 -10.93 -5.70
N ASN A 117 7.28 -10.92 -5.37
CA ASN A 117 7.90 -12.01 -4.62
C ASN A 117 7.24 -12.22 -3.25
N ASN A 118 6.88 -11.14 -2.55
CA ASN A 118 6.19 -11.24 -1.26
C ASN A 118 4.73 -11.71 -1.41
N ILE A 119 4.01 -11.28 -2.45
CA ILE A 119 2.67 -11.80 -2.75
C ILE A 119 2.71 -13.31 -3.01
N PHE A 120 3.66 -13.78 -3.83
CA PHE A 120 3.79 -15.20 -4.13
C PHE A 120 4.24 -16.03 -2.91
N GLN A 121 5.05 -15.46 -2.02
CA GLN A 121 5.46 -16.13 -0.78
C GLN A 121 4.35 -16.19 0.26
N LEU A 122 3.47 -15.18 0.31
CA LEU A 122 2.35 -15.17 1.24
C LEU A 122 1.36 -16.30 0.93
N ASP A 123 1.20 -16.64 -0.35
CA ASP A 123 0.35 -17.74 -0.84
C ASP A 123 -1.04 -17.77 -0.16
N SER A 124 -1.63 -16.58 0.03
CA SER A 124 -2.95 -16.45 0.65
C SER A 124 -4.01 -17.00 -0.30
N PRO A 125 -4.91 -17.86 0.17
CA PRO A 125 -5.99 -18.43 -0.62
C PRO A 125 -7.06 -17.39 -1.00
#